data_AF-A0AA35S8Q0-F1
#
_entry.id   AF-A0AA35S8Q0-F1
#
_cell.length_a   1.000
_cell.length_b   1.000
_cell.length_c   1.000
_cell.angle_alpha   90.00
_cell.angle_beta   90.00
_cell.angle_gamma   90.00
#
_symmetry.space_group_name_H-M   'P 1'
#
loop_
_entity.id
_entity.type
_entity.pdbx_description
1 polymer ?
#
loop_
_entity_poly.entity_id
_entity_poly.type
_entity_poly.pdbx_seq_one_letter_code
_entity_poly.pdbx_strand_id
1 'polypeptide(L)'
;PVTKGADITTRPRRDPRHPRDYLDAGADIIQTNTFGATALVLGEYSLAPEARRINREAAGIARRAADDATAADPDKPRFVYGAMGPTTRTISVTGGLTFDELAADYHQQAAGLIEGGADVLVLETGQDTINIKAGLEGIDRARAEMNVDVPAAVQGTVEPMGTLLAGQDAEAFYTSLAHRNLLWVGFNCATGPEFMTTTSGR
;
A
#
# COMPACT_ATOMS: atom_id res chain seq x y z
N PRO A 1 12.25 2.87 -14.02
CA PRO A 1 11.02 3.69 -14.16
C PRO A 1 9.97 2.94 -15.00
N VAL A 2 8.77 2.75 -14.46
CA VAL A 2 7.64 1.96 -15.00
C VAL A 2 7.79 0.42 -14.91
N THR A 3 7.83 -0.13 -13.69
CA THR A 3 7.56 -1.57 -13.42
C THR A 3 6.87 -1.78 -12.06
N LYS A 4 6.06 -0.84 -11.58
CA LYS A 4 5.14 -1.06 -10.45
C LYS A 4 3.74 -1.28 -11.05
N GLY A 5 3.24 -2.53 -11.09
CA GLY A 5 1.83 -2.83 -11.38
C GLY A 5 1.49 -3.74 -12.58
N ALA A 6 2.31 -3.84 -13.63
CA ALA A 6 1.88 -4.49 -14.89
C ALA A 6 2.24 -5.99 -15.07
N ASP A 7 3.08 -6.58 -14.22
CA ASP A 7 3.71 -7.89 -14.53
C ASP A 7 3.05 -9.12 -13.84
N ILE A 8 2.01 -8.92 -13.02
CA ILE A 8 1.40 -10.00 -12.23
C ILE A 8 0.69 -11.06 -13.09
N THR A 9 0.07 -10.69 -14.20
CA THR A 9 -0.81 -11.59 -14.97
C THR A 9 -0.12 -12.27 -16.15
N THR A 10 0.96 -11.69 -16.69
CA THR A 10 1.55 -12.17 -17.95
C THR A 10 2.83 -12.98 -17.75
N ARG A 11 3.63 -12.72 -16.70
CA ARG A 11 4.89 -13.45 -16.43
C ARG A 11 5.25 -13.57 -14.94
N PRO A 12 4.48 -14.31 -14.12
CA PRO A 12 4.72 -14.41 -12.66
C PRO A 12 6.09 -14.98 -12.25
N ARG A 13 6.78 -15.73 -13.14
CA ARG A 13 8.11 -16.31 -12.90
C ARG A 13 9.29 -15.41 -13.29
N ARG A 14 9.05 -14.26 -13.94
CA ARG A 14 10.11 -13.37 -14.46
C ARG A 14 10.17 -12.01 -13.77
N ASP A 15 9.30 -11.74 -12.80
CA ASP A 15 9.42 -10.55 -11.95
C ASP A 15 10.67 -10.71 -11.07
N PRO A 16 11.69 -9.84 -11.19
CA PRO A 16 12.92 -9.88 -10.38
C PRO A 16 12.69 -9.56 -8.90
N ARG A 17 11.44 -9.56 -8.43
CA ARG A 17 11.00 -9.27 -7.06
C ARG A 17 10.02 -10.35 -6.62
N HIS A 18 10.32 -11.61 -6.92
CA HIS A 18 9.46 -12.69 -6.46
C HIS A 18 9.48 -12.69 -4.92
N PRO A 19 8.33 -12.83 -4.22
CA PRO A 19 8.31 -12.70 -2.76
C PRO A 19 9.29 -13.65 -2.06
N ARG A 20 9.55 -14.81 -2.67
CA ARG A 20 10.48 -15.83 -2.18
C ARG A 20 11.92 -15.33 -2.09
N ASP A 21 12.36 -14.47 -3.01
CA ASP A 21 13.73 -13.93 -2.99
C ASP A 21 13.98 -13.10 -1.71
N TYR A 22 12.97 -12.36 -1.25
CA TYR A 22 13.04 -11.59 0.00
C TYR A 22 12.96 -12.50 1.24
N LEU A 23 12.13 -13.55 1.19
CA LEU A 23 12.03 -14.54 2.27
C LEU A 23 13.35 -15.31 2.45
N ASP A 24 13.98 -15.72 1.35
CA ASP A 24 15.28 -16.40 1.35
C ASP A 24 16.41 -15.48 1.86
N ALA A 25 16.26 -14.17 1.67
CA ALA A 25 17.13 -13.14 2.27
C ALA A 25 16.84 -12.86 3.76
N GLY A 26 15.82 -13.51 4.35
CA GLY A 26 15.51 -13.46 5.78
C GLY A 26 14.36 -12.55 6.18
N ALA A 27 13.61 -11.98 5.22
CA ALA A 27 12.48 -11.10 5.51
C ALA A 27 11.35 -11.82 6.29
N ASP A 28 10.79 -11.13 7.27
CA ASP A 28 9.62 -11.54 8.04
C ASP A 28 8.29 -11.13 7.38
N ILE A 29 8.33 -10.04 6.62
CA ILE A 29 7.17 -9.42 6.00
C ILE A 29 7.50 -9.22 4.52
N ILE A 30 6.59 -9.66 3.65
CA ILE A 30 6.69 -9.46 2.20
C ILE A 30 5.54 -8.65 1.67
N GLN A 31 5.85 -7.76 0.73
CA GLN A 31 4.91 -6.83 0.15
C GLN A 31 4.27 -7.41 -1.11
N THR A 32 2.97 -7.21 -1.27
CA THR A 32 2.25 -7.51 -2.51
C THR A 32 2.72 -6.57 -3.64
N ASN A 33 2.79 -7.07 -4.88
CA ASN A 33 3.13 -6.23 -6.03
C ASN A 33 1.91 -5.40 -6.51
N THR A 34 1.32 -4.61 -5.61
CA THR A 34 0.03 -3.92 -5.83
C THR A 34 0.11 -2.40 -5.69
N PHE A 35 1.30 -1.82 -5.59
CA PHE A 35 1.50 -0.38 -5.37
C PHE A 35 0.59 0.51 -6.23
N GLY A 36 0.48 0.24 -7.54
CA GLY A 36 -0.34 1.02 -8.48
C GLY A 36 -1.60 0.29 -8.94
N ALA A 37 -2.14 -0.64 -8.14
CA ALA A 37 -3.23 -1.52 -8.57
C ALA A 37 -4.64 -0.97 -8.24
N THR A 38 -4.83 0.34 -8.17
CA THR A 38 -6.18 0.92 -8.07
C THR A 38 -6.86 0.98 -9.44
N ALA A 39 -8.18 1.08 -9.49
CA ALA A 39 -8.91 1.18 -10.75
C ALA A 39 -8.56 2.46 -11.52
N LEU A 40 -8.27 3.56 -10.84
CA LEU A 40 -7.81 4.81 -11.43
C LEU A 40 -6.50 4.61 -12.21
N VAL A 41 -5.49 4.03 -11.57
CA VAL A 41 -4.17 3.83 -12.19
C VAL A 41 -4.25 2.76 -13.28
N LEU A 42 -4.94 1.65 -13.02
CA LEU A 42 -5.16 0.59 -14.00
C LEU A 42 -6.01 1.05 -15.20
N GLY A 43 -6.84 2.08 -15.02
CA GLY A 43 -7.62 2.70 -16.08
C GLY A 43 -6.77 3.29 -17.20
N GLU A 44 -5.56 3.77 -16.89
CA GLU A 44 -4.58 4.24 -17.89
C GLU A 44 -4.14 3.12 -18.85
N TYR A 45 -4.34 1.87 -18.44
CA TYR A 45 -4.04 0.66 -19.22
C TYR A 45 -5.30 -0.11 -19.65
N SER A 46 -6.49 0.49 -19.53
CA SER A 46 -7.78 -0.18 -19.80
C SER A 46 -8.07 -1.40 -18.91
N LEU A 47 -7.53 -1.41 -17.69
CA LEU A 47 -7.65 -2.51 -16.72
C LEU A 47 -8.43 -2.10 -15.45
N ALA A 48 -9.12 -0.97 -15.44
CA ALA A 48 -9.89 -0.51 -14.28
C ALA A 48 -10.87 -1.57 -13.72
N PRO A 49 -11.66 -2.30 -14.53
CA PRO A 49 -12.55 -3.35 -14.02
C PRO A 49 -11.83 -4.54 -13.37
N GLU A 50 -10.54 -4.71 -13.66
CA GLU A 50 -9.72 -5.82 -13.19
C GLU A 50 -9.06 -5.53 -11.83
N ALA A 51 -9.22 -4.32 -11.27
CA ALA A 51 -8.51 -3.88 -10.06
C ALA A 51 -8.64 -4.86 -8.89
N ARG A 52 -9.87 -5.19 -8.48
CA ARG A 52 -10.11 -6.15 -7.37
C ARG A 52 -9.46 -7.51 -7.65
N ARG A 53 -9.59 -8.03 -8.89
CA ARG A 53 -9.01 -9.32 -9.27
C ARG A 53 -7.48 -9.28 -9.24
N ILE A 54 -6.85 -8.25 -9.80
CA ILE A 54 -5.39 -8.10 -9.82
C ILE A 54 -4.84 -8.06 -8.41
N ASN A 55 -5.48 -7.30 -7.51
CA ASN A 55 -5.06 -7.24 -6.10
C ASN A 55 -5.18 -8.58 -5.39
N ARG A 56 -6.31 -9.28 -5.58
CA ARG A 56 -6.52 -10.62 -5.02
C ARG A 56 -5.47 -11.62 -5.48
N GLU A 57 -5.19 -11.67 -6.78
CA GLU A 57 -4.19 -12.60 -7.33
C GLU A 57 -2.78 -12.27 -6.80
N ALA A 58 -2.43 -10.98 -6.75
CA ALA A 58 -1.15 -10.53 -6.23
C ALA A 58 -0.96 -10.86 -4.73
N ALA A 59 -1.99 -10.59 -3.92
CA ALA A 59 -1.99 -10.94 -2.51
C ALA A 59 -1.93 -12.47 -2.31
N GLY A 60 -2.68 -13.24 -3.11
CA GLY A 60 -2.63 -14.71 -3.06
C GLY A 60 -1.26 -15.29 -3.41
N ILE A 61 -0.50 -14.66 -4.31
CA ILE A 61 0.90 -15.04 -4.59
C ILE A 61 1.78 -14.83 -3.35
N ALA A 62 1.68 -13.67 -2.71
CA ALA A 62 2.44 -13.36 -1.50
C ALA A 62 2.05 -14.27 -0.32
N ARG A 63 0.74 -14.50 -0.12
CA ARG A 63 0.21 -15.38 0.92
C ARG A 63 0.74 -16.80 0.82
N ARG A 64 0.70 -17.40 -0.37
CA ARG A 64 1.26 -18.74 -0.59
C ARG A 64 2.76 -18.80 -0.25
N ALA A 65 3.53 -17.79 -0.66
CA ALA A 65 4.95 -17.73 -0.34
C ALA A 65 5.22 -17.60 1.17
N ALA A 66 4.43 -16.76 1.86
CA ALA A 66 4.52 -16.59 3.31
C ALA A 66 4.10 -17.87 4.07
N ASP A 67 3.06 -18.56 3.62
CA ASP A 67 2.60 -19.81 4.21
C ASP A 67 3.63 -20.92 4.05
N ASP A 68 4.19 -21.09 2.84
CA ASP A 68 5.25 -22.07 2.56
C ASP A 68 6.48 -21.82 3.45
N ALA A 69 6.90 -20.57 3.60
CA ALA A 69 8.03 -20.20 4.45
C ALA A 69 7.73 -20.41 5.94
N THR A 70 6.53 -20.07 6.39
CA THR A 70 6.08 -20.32 7.78
C THR A 70 6.01 -21.81 8.08
N ALA A 71 5.53 -22.63 7.13
CA ALA A 71 5.51 -24.08 7.29
C ALA A 71 6.93 -24.68 7.37
N ALA A 72 7.90 -24.08 6.68
CA ALA A 72 9.30 -24.52 6.74
C ALA A 72 10.00 -24.15 8.06
N ASP A 73 9.56 -23.10 8.74
CA ASP A 73 10.12 -22.62 10.01
C ASP A 73 9.01 -21.97 10.86
N PRO A 74 8.23 -22.79 11.61
CA PRO A 74 7.03 -22.35 12.33
C PRO A 74 7.28 -21.35 13.46
N ASP A 75 8.52 -21.29 13.99
CA ASP A 75 8.89 -20.36 15.07
C ASP A 75 9.02 -18.91 14.56
N LYS A 76 9.00 -18.71 13.24
CA LYS A 76 9.11 -17.41 12.57
C LYS A 76 7.96 -17.21 11.58
N PRO A 77 6.73 -16.87 11.99
CA PRO A 77 5.64 -16.66 11.05
C PRO A 77 5.93 -15.51 10.06
N ARG A 78 5.58 -15.70 8.77
CA ARG A 78 5.75 -14.71 7.71
C ARG A 78 4.42 -14.00 7.43
N PHE A 79 4.48 -12.70 7.21
CA PHE A 79 3.31 -11.86 7.02
C PHE A 79 3.28 -11.20 5.63
N VAL A 80 2.06 -10.91 5.16
CA VAL A 80 1.78 -10.26 3.88
C VAL A 80 1.37 -8.81 4.11
N TYR A 81 2.19 -7.90 3.59
CA TYR A 81 1.92 -6.47 3.52
C TYR A 81 1.15 -6.17 2.22
N GLY A 82 -0.10 -5.73 2.36
CA GLY A 82 -0.96 -5.27 1.27
C GLY A 82 -0.61 -3.84 0.85
N ALA A 83 0.18 -3.72 -0.22
CA ALA A 83 0.67 -2.46 -0.78
C ALA A 83 -0.42 -1.64 -1.47
N MET A 84 -0.63 -0.41 -1.01
CA MET A 84 -1.55 0.56 -1.61
C MET A 84 -0.83 1.91 -1.78
N GLY A 85 -0.26 2.15 -2.97
CA GLY A 85 0.47 3.38 -3.26
C GLY A 85 -0.45 4.57 -3.55
N PRO A 86 0.11 5.79 -3.71
CA PRO A 86 -0.64 6.92 -4.23
C PRO A 86 -1.08 6.63 -5.67
N THR A 87 -2.24 7.17 -6.04
CA THR A 87 -2.69 7.14 -7.43
C THR A 87 -1.97 8.19 -8.26
N THR A 88 -2.20 8.22 -9.58
CA THR A 88 -1.63 9.23 -10.48
C THR A 88 -2.29 10.61 -10.34
N ARG A 89 -3.32 10.75 -9.50
CA ARG A 89 -4.04 11.99 -9.23
C ARG A 89 -4.20 12.22 -7.73
N THR A 90 -4.06 13.47 -7.31
CA THR A 90 -4.27 13.91 -5.92
C THR A 90 -5.42 14.89 -5.84
N ILE A 91 -6.11 14.90 -4.70
CA ILE A 91 -7.24 15.80 -4.46
C ILE A 91 -6.72 17.23 -4.33
N SER A 92 -5.62 17.46 -3.58
CA SER A 92 -5.12 18.81 -3.32
C SER A 92 -4.09 19.33 -4.31
N VAL A 93 -3.22 18.47 -4.88
CA VAL A 93 -2.10 18.94 -5.71
C VAL A 93 -2.46 19.00 -7.19
N THR A 94 -2.98 17.91 -7.76
CA THR A 94 -3.33 17.87 -9.20
C THR A 94 -4.81 18.20 -9.45
N GLY A 95 -5.68 17.94 -8.47
CA GLY A 95 -7.13 18.06 -8.61
C GLY A 95 -7.74 17.01 -9.56
N GLY A 96 -9.01 17.22 -9.90
CA GLY A 96 -9.74 16.37 -10.85
C GLY A 96 -10.18 15.01 -10.29
N LEU A 97 -10.23 14.89 -8.96
CA LEU A 97 -10.71 13.72 -8.24
C LEU A 97 -11.34 14.18 -6.92
N THR A 98 -12.52 13.67 -6.59
CA THR A 98 -13.19 13.91 -5.31
C THR A 98 -12.75 12.90 -4.25
N PHE A 99 -13.02 13.22 -2.98
CA PHE A 99 -12.76 12.31 -1.86
C PHE A 99 -13.48 10.97 -2.04
N ASP A 100 -14.76 10.99 -2.40
CA ASP A 100 -15.57 9.78 -2.55
C ASP A 100 -15.14 8.92 -3.73
N GLU A 101 -14.74 9.53 -4.85
CA GLU A 101 -14.18 8.79 -5.99
C GLU A 101 -12.89 8.07 -5.61
N LEU A 102 -11.98 8.75 -4.89
CA LEU A 102 -10.72 8.14 -4.44
C LEU A 102 -10.96 7.07 -3.37
N ALA A 103 -11.92 7.28 -2.46
CA ALA A 103 -12.30 6.27 -1.47
C ALA A 103 -12.90 5.02 -2.13
N ALA A 104 -13.73 5.18 -3.18
CA ALA A 104 -14.24 4.07 -3.97
C ALA A 104 -13.12 3.33 -4.72
N ASP A 105 -12.11 4.04 -5.22
CA ASP A 105 -10.95 3.46 -5.90
C ASP A 105 -10.12 2.58 -4.95
N TYR A 106 -9.80 3.11 -3.77
CA TYR A 106 -9.09 2.35 -2.72
C TYR A 106 -9.92 1.24 -2.11
N HIS A 107 -11.25 1.38 -2.04
CA HIS A 107 -12.15 0.31 -1.61
C HIS A 107 -12.01 -0.93 -2.48
N GLN A 108 -12.01 -0.79 -3.81
CA GLN A 108 -11.82 -1.92 -4.71
C GLN A 108 -10.46 -2.60 -4.54
N GLN A 109 -9.41 -1.79 -4.35
CA GLN A 109 -8.07 -2.30 -4.09
C GLN A 109 -8.00 -3.08 -2.76
N ALA A 110 -8.49 -2.47 -1.69
CA ALA A 110 -8.50 -3.04 -0.34
C ALA A 110 -9.30 -4.34 -0.30
N ALA A 111 -10.49 -4.38 -0.89
CA ALA A 111 -11.30 -5.60 -0.98
C ALA A 111 -10.54 -6.73 -1.67
N GLY A 112 -9.85 -6.45 -2.79
CA GLY A 112 -9.03 -7.45 -3.46
C GLY A 112 -7.87 -7.95 -2.60
N LEU A 113 -7.16 -7.07 -1.90
CA LEU A 113 -6.06 -7.42 -1.00
C LEU A 113 -6.53 -8.30 0.17
N ILE A 114 -7.67 -7.97 0.77
CA ILE A 114 -8.29 -8.76 1.83
C ILE A 114 -8.67 -10.15 1.31
N GLU A 115 -9.34 -10.24 0.15
CA GLU A 115 -9.68 -11.53 -0.47
C GLU A 115 -8.46 -12.40 -0.75
N GLY A 116 -7.33 -11.79 -1.10
CA GLY A 116 -6.08 -12.50 -1.36
C GLY A 116 -5.26 -12.84 -0.12
N GLY A 117 -5.72 -12.46 1.08
CA GLY A 117 -5.09 -12.84 2.35
C GLY A 117 -3.96 -11.92 2.81
N ALA A 118 -4.03 -10.62 2.53
CA ALA A 118 -3.13 -9.65 3.16
C ALA A 118 -3.35 -9.59 4.69
N ASP A 119 -2.28 -9.60 5.47
CA ASP A 119 -2.33 -9.52 6.94
C ASP A 119 -2.45 -8.08 7.44
N VAL A 120 -2.01 -7.11 6.64
CA VAL A 120 -2.09 -5.67 6.91
C VAL A 120 -2.28 -4.92 5.60
N LEU A 121 -3.09 -3.87 5.61
CA LEU A 121 -3.26 -2.95 4.47
C LEU A 121 -2.45 -1.69 4.73
N VAL A 122 -1.62 -1.27 3.77
CA VAL A 122 -0.73 -0.13 4.00
C VAL A 122 -0.83 0.87 2.86
N LEU A 123 -1.30 2.06 3.22
CA LEU A 123 -1.22 3.23 2.34
C LEU A 123 0.21 3.76 2.40
N GLU A 124 0.99 3.52 1.35
CA GLU A 124 2.42 3.81 1.33
C GLU A 124 2.76 4.95 0.39
N THR A 125 3.93 5.58 0.59
CA THR A 125 4.42 6.68 -0.26
C THR A 125 3.37 7.80 -0.41
N GLY A 126 2.62 8.06 0.67
CA GLY A 126 1.56 9.05 0.66
C GLY A 126 2.13 10.47 0.59
N GLN A 127 1.74 11.19 -0.46
CA GLN A 127 2.19 12.55 -0.76
C GLN A 127 1.18 13.64 -0.39
N ASP A 128 -0.07 13.24 -0.16
CA ASP A 128 -1.21 14.10 0.15
C ASP A 128 -2.06 13.42 1.23
N THR A 129 -2.25 14.11 2.36
CA THR A 129 -2.96 13.56 3.52
C THR A 129 -4.45 13.45 3.30
N ILE A 130 -5.07 14.28 2.46
CA ILE A 130 -6.49 14.08 2.11
C ILE A 130 -6.67 12.82 1.25
N ASN A 131 -5.70 12.50 0.40
CA ASN A 131 -5.68 11.23 -0.34
C ASN A 131 -5.56 10.03 0.60
N ILE A 132 -4.68 10.10 1.60
CA ILE A 132 -4.54 9.05 2.61
C ILE A 132 -5.85 8.87 3.36
N LYS A 133 -6.52 9.95 3.77
CA LYS A 133 -7.82 9.87 4.45
C LYS A 133 -8.88 9.21 3.57
N ALA A 134 -8.91 9.51 2.27
CA ALA A 134 -9.78 8.83 1.32
C ALA A 134 -9.43 7.34 1.20
N GLY A 135 -8.15 6.98 1.19
CA GLY A 135 -7.71 5.59 1.21
C GLY A 135 -8.12 4.84 2.48
N LEU A 136 -8.02 5.48 3.64
CA LEU A 136 -8.45 4.90 4.92
C LEU A 136 -9.97 4.69 4.96
N GLU A 137 -10.74 5.62 4.40
CA GLU A 137 -12.18 5.45 4.19
C GLU A 137 -12.46 4.26 3.24
N GLY A 138 -11.71 4.12 2.15
CA GLY A 138 -11.82 2.97 1.25
C GLY A 138 -11.56 1.63 1.95
N ILE A 139 -10.56 1.60 2.84
CA ILE A 139 -10.26 0.44 3.69
C ILE A 139 -11.43 0.15 4.64
N ASP A 140 -11.98 1.16 5.31
CA ASP A 140 -13.14 0.99 6.21
C ASP A 140 -14.34 0.41 5.48
N ARG A 141 -14.62 0.89 4.26
CA ARG A 141 -15.68 0.35 3.39
C ARG A 141 -15.44 -1.12 3.04
N ALA A 142 -14.19 -1.51 2.78
CA ALA A 142 -13.85 -2.89 2.43
C ALA A 142 -13.98 -3.84 3.63
N ARG A 143 -13.50 -3.39 4.81
CA ARG A 143 -13.70 -4.10 6.08
C ARG A 143 -15.18 -4.32 6.39
N ALA A 144 -16.00 -3.29 6.20
CA ALA A 144 -17.44 -3.36 6.41
C ALA A 144 -18.15 -4.30 5.42
N GLU A 145 -17.81 -4.23 4.12
CA GLU A 145 -18.35 -5.13 3.09
C GLU A 145 -18.05 -6.61 3.43
N MET A 146 -16.83 -6.88 3.87
CA MET A 146 -16.33 -8.25 4.04
C MET A 146 -16.48 -8.79 5.47
N ASN A 147 -16.92 -7.94 6.40
CA ASN A 147 -17.02 -8.25 7.83
C ASN A 147 -15.71 -8.81 8.42
N VAL A 148 -14.59 -8.15 8.12
CA VAL A 148 -13.24 -8.48 8.62
C VAL A 148 -12.51 -7.24 9.08
N ASP A 149 -11.66 -7.37 10.09
CA ASP A 149 -10.89 -6.26 10.66
C ASP A 149 -9.38 -6.44 10.42
N VAL A 150 -8.98 -6.42 9.15
CA VAL A 150 -7.55 -6.46 8.77
C VAL A 150 -6.91 -5.13 9.14
N PRO A 151 -5.83 -5.07 9.96
CA PRO A 151 -5.22 -3.82 10.42
C PRO A 151 -4.73 -2.95 9.27
N ALA A 152 -4.66 -1.64 9.51
CA ALA A 152 -4.21 -0.66 8.54
C ALA A 152 -3.01 0.13 9.07
N ALA A 153 -2.11 0.51 8.18
CA ALA A 153 -1.00 1.39 8.49
C ALA A 153 -0.80 2.42 7.38
N VAL A 154 -0.02 3.45 7.68
CA VAL A 154 0.25 4.55 6.75
C VAL A 154 1.74 4.86 6.70
N GLN A 155 2.27 5.07 5.50
CA GLN A 155 3.59 5.64 5.29
C GLN A 155 3.50 6.88 4.41
N GLY A 156 3.94 8.02 4.93
CA GLY A 156 4.12 9.25 4.16
C GLY A 156 5.43 9.20 3.37
N THR A 157 5.59 10.12 2.42
CA THR A 157 6.88 10.40 1.79
C THR A 157 7.20 11.88 1.94
N VAL A 158 8.37 12.18 2.48
CA VAL A 158 8.83 13.55 2.71
C VAL A 158 9.88 13.88 1.65
N GLU A 159 9.67 15.00 0.96
CA GLU A 159 10.62 15.56 0.02
C GLU A 159 11.87 16.07 0.76
N PRO A 160 13.01 16.25 0.06
CA PRO A 160 14.24 16.81 0.67
C PRO A 160 14.07 18.19 1.32
N MET A 161 12.93 18.85 1.09
CA MET A 161 12.57 20.14 1.68
C MET A 161 12.00 20.00 3.10
N GLY A 162 11.72 18.78 3.57
CA GLY A 162 11.20 18.50 4.92
C GLY A 162 9.69 18.37 5.03
N THR A 163 8.96 18.41 3.91
CA THR A 163 7.49 18.27 3.86
C THR A 163 7.04 17.21 2.86
N LEU A 164 5.82 16.71 3.03
CA LEU A 164 5.09 16.01 1.98
C LEU A 164 4.89 16.94 0.76
N LEU A 165 4.59 16.37 -0.41
CA LEU A 165 4.29 17.15 -1.62
C LEU A 165 3.11 18.13 -1.40
N ALA A 166 2.11 17.74 -0.63
CA ALA A 166 0.98 18.60 -0.24
C ALA A 166 1.31 19.65 0.85
N GLY A 167 2.57 19.74 1.29
CA GLY A 167 3.08 20.81 2.14
C GLY A 167 3.07 20.55 3.64
N GLN A 168 2.56 19.41 4.11
CA GLN A 168 2.60 19.06 5.55
C GLN A 168 3.99 18.57 5.96
N ASP A 169 4.47 19.03 7.11
CA ASP A 169 5.62 18.41 7.79
C ASP A 169 5.21 17.10 8.52
N ALA A 170 6.17 16.44 9.15
CA ALA A 170 5.94 15.15 9.82
C ALA A 170 4.98 15.25 11.03
N GLU A 171 5.03 16.33 11.81
CA GLU A 171 4.16 16.53 12.97
C GLU A 171 2.72 16.80 12.55
N ALA A 172 2.52 17.67 11.56
CA ALA A 172 1.23 17.95 10.97
C ALA A 172 0.64 16.70 10.30
N PHE A 173 1.48 15.91 9.64
CA PHE A 173 1.09 14.62 9.05
C PHE A 173 0.58 13.64 10.11
N TYR A 174 1.36 13.37 11.16
CA TYR A 174 0.96 12.48 12.25
C TYR A 174 -0.30 12.97 12.97
N THR A 175 -0.34 14.25 13.33
CA THR A 175 -1.49 14.87 14.00
C THR A 175 -2.77 14.73 13.17
N SER A 176 -2.65 14.88 11.84
CA SER A 176 -3.78 14.73 10.92
C SER A 176 -4.36 13.31 10.88
N LEU A 177 -3.61 12.29 11.32
CA LEU A 177 -3.97 10.88 11.32
C LEU A 177 -4.18 10.29 12.73
N ALA A 178 -3.78 10.99 13.79
CA ALA A 178 -3.79 10.50 15.18
C ALA A 178 -5.17 10.06 15.70
N HIS A 179 -6.26 10.49 15.06
CA HIS A 179 -7.63 10.07 15.37
C HIS A 179 -8.00 8.68 14.81
N ARG A 180 -7.11 8.05 14.04
CA ARG A 180 -7.34 6.75 13.38
C ARG A 180 -6.60 5.65 14.15
N ASN A 181 -7.25 4.49 14.30
CA ASN A 181 -6.63 3.30 14.89
C ASN A 181 -5.71 2.61 13.87
N LEU A 182 -4.47 3.08 13.76
CA LEU A 182 -3.46 2.57 12.82
C LEU A 182 -2.43 1.72 13.56
N LEU A 183 -2.00 0.61 12.93
CA LEU A 183 -0.98 -0.27 13.48
C LEU A 183 0.38 0.42 13.56
N TRP A 184 0.72 1.24 12.56
CA TRP A 184 1.83 2.20 12.62
C TRP A 184 1.59 3.38 11.67
N VAL A 185 2.34 4.46 11.92
CA VAL A 185 2.54 5.58 11.00
C VAL A 185 4.05 5.72 10.79
N GLY A 186 4.50 5.83 9.54
CA GLY A 186 5.92 5.95 9.23
C GLY A 186 6.20 6.74 7.95
N PHE A 187 7.42 6.63 7.46
CA PHE A 187 7.87 7.24 6.20
C PHE A 187 8.65 6.23 5.35
N ASN A 188 8.60 6.38 4.03
CA ASN A 188 9.41 5.62 3.09
C ASN A 188 9.78 6.45 1.86
N CYS A 189 10.68 5.92 1.01
CA CYS A 189 11.13 6.55 -0.24
C CYS A 189 11.79 7.93 -0.05
N ALA A 190 11.89 8.70 -1.15
CA ALA A 190 12.35 10.08 -1.37
C ALA A 190 13.70 10.52 -0.76
N THR A 191 13.95 10.19 0.49
CA THR A 191 15.10 10.61 1.27
C THR A 191 15.88 9.38 1.71
N GLY A 192 17.21 9.48 1.69
CA GLY A 192 18.08 8.43 2.23
C GLY A 192 17.94 8.31 3.76
N PRO A 193 18.45 7.24 4.37
CA PRO A 193 18.28 6.97 5.80
C PRO A 193 18.73 8.14 6.70
N GLU A 194 19.81 8.84 6.33
CA GLU A 194 20.30 10.00 7.09
C GLU A 194 19.23 11.11 7.23
N PHE A 195 18.62 11.50 6.12
CA PHE A 195 17.61 12.57 6.11
C PHE A 195 16.27 12.12 6.70
N MET A 196 15.95 10.84 6.58
CA MET A 196 14.72 10.30 7.18
C MET A 196 14.79 10.30 8.70
N THR A 197 15.96 10.03 9.32
CA THR A 197 16.12 10.07 10.78
C THR A 197 15.92 11.47 11.38
N THR A 198 16.22 12.53 10.64
CA THR A 198 15.96 13.91 11.09
C THR A 198 14.50 14.30 10.94
N THR A 199 13.79 13.67 10.01
CA THR A 199 12.38 13.95 9.70
C THR A 199 11.42 13.26 10.66
N SER A 200 11.75 12.04 11.10
CA SER A 200 10.91 11.26 12.02
C SER A 200 10.95 11.72 13.48
N GLY A 201 11.73 12.76 13.79
CA GLY A 201 12.03 13.15 15.18
C GLY A 201 12.91 12.10 15.88
N ARG A 202 13.61 12.53 16.92
CA ARG A 202 14.24 11.61 17.89
C ARG A 202 13.21 11.08 18.88
#